data_AF-A0A6G9AWS8-F1
#
_entry.id   AF-A0A6G9AWS8-F1
#
_cell.length_a   1.000
_cell.length_b   1.000
_cell.length_c   1.000
_cell.angle_alpha   90.00
_cell.angle_beta   90.00
_cell.angle_gamma   90.00
#
_symmetry.space_group_name_H-M   'P 1'
#
loop_
_entity.id
_entity.type
_entity.pdbx_description
1 polymer ?
#
loop_
_entity_poly.entity_id
_entity_poly.type
_entity_poly.pdbx_seq_one_letter_code
_entity_poly.pdbx_strand_id
1 'polypeptide(L)'
;MKTSRIVILFAIVGIVGISSCSKKSDDVTPNPTQTTTSNQSQVGFQVKIDGKDYMPDFAYALSSFTGANGYYAIYGLDSKSSDVVALALPNTAVEGTYPLSNVNIGILTLDKEDFSTTNGGSGTITITKKTATYMTGTFSFTAFDATGLKKRTLTAGTFNVNIR
;
A
#
# COMPACT_ATOMS: atom_id res chain seq x y z
N MET A 1 18.50 -31.08 52.33
CA MET A 1 17.01 -31.03 52.23
C MET A 1 16.71 -31.24 50.74
N LYS A 2 16.26 -32.42 50.25
CA LYS A 2 14.92 -33.06 50.37
C LYS A 2 13.81 -32.03 50.11
N THR A 3 12.85 -32.12 49.20
CA THR A 3 12.23 -33.18 48.37
C THR A 3 11.15 -32.47 47.50
N SER A 4 10.86 -32.88 46.25
CA SER A 4 9.60 -33.54 45.80
C SER A 4 8.31 -32.65 45.92
N ARG A 5 7.27 -32.61 45.08
CA ARG A 5 6.74 -33.39 43.92
C ARG A 5 5.38 -32.72 43.55
N ILE A 6 4.92 -32.68 42.27
CA ILE A 6 3.79 -33.49 41.68
C ILE A 6 2.40 -33.17 42.32
N VAL A 7 1.22 -32.95 41.67
CA VAL A 7 0.73 -33.18 40.29
C VAL A 7 -0.81 -32.93 40.18
N ILE A 8 -1.38 -32.99 38.96
CA ILE A 8 -2.77 -33.44 38.56
C ILE A 8 -3.95 -32.50 38.87
N LEU A 9 -5.06 -32.39 38.12
CA LEU A 9 -5.58 -32.82 36.79
C LEU A 9 -7.11 -32.55 36.88
N PHE A 10 -7.77 -32.06 35.83
CA PHE A 10 -9.20 -32.34 35.53
C PHE A 10 -9.43 -31.87 34.07
N ALA A 11 -9.56 -32.67 33.01
CA ALA A 11 -10.20 -33.96 32.73
C ALA A 11 -11.62 -33.84 32.14
N ILE A 12 -11.69 -34.03 30.80
CA ILE A 12 -12.70 -34.76 29.98
C ILE A 12 -14.09 -34.06 29.90
N VAL A 13 -14.95 -34.09 28.87
CA VAL A 13 -15.39 -34.99 27.78
C VAL A 13 -16.26 -34.10 26.84
N GLY A 14 -16.47 -34.27 25.53
CA GLY A 14 -16.05 -35.21 24.49
C GLY A 14 -17.04 -35.17 23.29
N ILE A 15 -16.67 -35.88 22.20
CA ILE A 15 -17.54 -36.72 21.32
C ILE A 15 -18.53 -35.96 20.39
N VAL A 16 -18.80 -36.23 19.10
CA VAL A 16 -18.46 -37.20 18.03
C VAL A 16 -18.64 -36.45 16.68
N GLY A 17 -18.12 -36.99 15.57
CA GLY A 17 -18.78 -36.77 14.27
C GLY A 17 -17.94 -37.08 13.02
N ILE A 18 -17.93 -38.35 12.61
CA ILE A 18 -17.47 -38.81 11.29
C ILE A 18 -18.44 -38.37 10.19
N SER A 19 -17.94 -38.01 9.00
CA SER A 19 -18.48 -38.48 7.72
C SER A 19 -17.58 -38.13 6.54
N SER A 20 -17.11 -39.20 5.91
CA SER A 20 -16.56 -39.26 4.56
C SER A 20 -17.61 -38.81 3.54
N CYS A 21 -17.25 -38.05 2.51
CA CYS A 21 -17.94 -38.14 1.23
C CYS A 21 -17.01 -37.76 0.06
N SER A 22 -16.90 -38.73 -0.84
CA SER A 22 -16.16 -38.81 -2.08
C SER A 22 -16.78 -37.99 -3.23
N LYS A 23 -15.99 -37.84 -4.30
CA LYS A 23 -16.26 -37.09 -5.54
C LYS A 23 -17.58 -37.44 -6.27
N LYS A 24 -18.11 -36.38 -6.92
CA LYS A 24 -18.74 -36.26 -8.27
C LYS A 24 -20.28 -36.19 -8.39
N SER A 25 -20.66 -35.19 -9.21
CA SER A 25 -21.87 -34.95 -10.04
C SER A 25 -22.98 -34.04 -9.51
N ASP A 26 -23.06 -32.88 -10.18
CA ASP A 26 -24.23 -32.21 -10.81
C ASP A 26 -25.59 -32.27 -10.11
N ASP A 27 -26.04 -31.15 -9.53
CA ASP A 27 -27.32 -30.49 -9.83
C ASP A 27 -27.44 -29.10 -9.14
N VAL A 28 -28.44 -28.31 -9.56
CA VAL A 28 -28.48 -26.84 -9.68
C VAL A 28 -29.10 -26.04 -8.49
N THR A 29 -28.44 -24.94 -8.08
CA THR A 29 -28.90 -23.68 -7.37
C THR A 29 -29.48 -23.68 -5.94
N PRO A 30 -29.47 -22.53 -5.18
CA PRO A 30 -28.93 -21.19 -5.45
C PRO A 30 -27.86 -20.66 -4.44
N ASN A 31 -27.08 -19.70 -4.93
CA ASN A 31 -25.99 -18.92 -4.34
C ASN A 31 -26.19 -18.36 -2.90
N PRO A 32 -25.29 -18.65 -1.96
CA PRO A 32 -24.85 -17.73 -0.93
C PRO A 32 -23.50 -17.12 -1.32
N THR A 33 -23.52 -15.80 -1.54
CA THR A 33 -22.39 -14.86 -1.47
C THR A 33 -21.08 -15.34 -2.10
N GLN A 34 -20.85 -14.90 -3.34
CA GLN A 34 -19.52 -14.82 -3.94
C GLN A 34 -18.52 -14.24 -2.95
N THR A 35 -17.73 -15.11 -2.33
CA THR A 35 -16.37 -14.77 -1.94
C THR A 35 -15.66 -14.41 -3.24
N THR A 36 -15.47 -13.12 -3.50
CA THR A 36 -14.66 -12.66 -4.62
C THR A 36 -13.21 -13.01 -4.34
N THR A 37 -12.82 -14.24 -4.63
CA THR A 37 -11.45 -14.60 -5.01
C THR A 37 -11.19 -14.03 -6.40
N SER A 38 -11.08 -12.70 -6.51
CA SER A 38 -10.56 -12.07 -7.71
C SER A 38 -9.04 -11.99 -7.60
N ASN A 39 -8.35 -12.82 -8.39
CA ASN A 39 -6.97 -12.55 -8.85
C ASN A 39 -6.92 -11.32 -9.80
N GLN A 40 -7.64 -10.24 -9.46
CA GLN A 40 -7.36 -8.90 -9.95
C GLN A 40 -6.54 -8.22 -8.87
N SER A 41 -5.35 -7.75 -9.23
CA SER A 41 -4.53 -6.90 -8.35
C SER A 41 -5.41 -5.75 -7.84
N GLN A 42 -5.82 -5.81 -6.58
CA GLN A 42 -6.67 -4.82 -5.93
C GLN A 42 -6.02 -3.44 -6.05
N VAL A 43 -6.74 -2.47 -6.63
CA VAL A 43 -6.30 -1.06 -6.65
C VAL A 43 -6.09 -0.60 -5.21
N GLY A 44 -4.95 0.02 -4.93
CA GLY A 44 -4.58 0.41 -3.58
C GLY A 44 -3.28 1.19 -3.51
N PHE A 45 -3.09 1.83 -2.37
CA PHE A 45 -1.88 2.54 -2.00
C PHE A 45 -1.62 2.30 -0.52
N GLN A 46 -0.40 1.95 -0.16
CA GLN A 46 -0.01 1.72 1.24
C GLN A 46 1.44 2.11 1.45
N VAL A 47 1.75 2.58 2.66
CA VAL A 47 3.12 2.94 3.06
C VAL A 47 3.20 3.00 4.57
N LYS A 48 4.41 2.84 5.11
CA LYS A 48 4.70 3.15 6.52
C LYS A 48 5.30 4.53 6.63
N ILE A 49 4.65 5.44 7.37
CA ILE A 49 5.16 6.76 7.71
C ILE A 49 5.72 6.70 9.13
N ASP A 50 7.03 6.91 9.27
CA ASP A 50 7.76 6.78 10.53
C ASP A 50 7.46 5.43 11.24
N GLY A 51 7.33 4.37 10.45
CA GLY A 51 7.03 3.00 10.90
C GLY A 51 5.54 2.68 11.12
N LYS A 52 4.65 3.67 11.11
CA LYS A 52 3.20 3.48 11.27
C LYS A 52 2.52 3.27 9.93
N ASP A 53 1.57 2.33 9.87
CA ASP A 53 0.82 2.06 8.65
C ASP A 53 -0.06 3.25 8.25
N TYR A 54 0.02 3.63 6.98
CA TYR A 54 -0.84 4.60 6.31
C TYR A 54 -1.44 3.94 5.07
N MET A 55 -2.77 3.82 5.07
CA MET A 55 -3.55 3.13 4.04
C MET A 55 -4.71 4.03 3.59
N PRO A 56 -4.43 5.01 2.72
CA PRO A 56 -5.44 5.95 2.23
C PRO A 56 -6.56 5.23 1.47
N ASP A 57 -7.76 5.81 1.51
CA ASP A 57 -8.96 5.24 0.87
C ASP A 57 -9.07 5.57 -0.63
N PHE A 58 -8.36 6.59 -1.10
CA PHE A 58 -8.23 6.89 -2.52
C PHE A 58 -6.82 6.63 -3.04
N ALA A 59 -6.74 5.85 -4.13
CA ALA A 59 -5.52 5.56 -4.86
C ALA A 59 -5.74 5.73 -6.37
N TYR A 60 -5.02 6.65 -7.00
CA TYR A 60 -5.14 6.94 -8.43
C TYR A 60 -3.87 7.60 -8.99
N ALA A 61 -3.71 7.60 -10.31
CA ALA A 61 -2.73 8.43 -10.99
C ALA A 61 -3.43 9.40 -11.94
N LEU A 62 -2.92 10.62 -12.05
CA LEU A 62 -3.36 11.60 -13.03
C LEU A 62 -2.36 11.64 -14.19
N SER A 63 -2.83 11.42 -15.41
CA SER A 63 -2.03 11.47 -16.64
C SER A 63 -1.43 12.85 -16.94
N SER A 64 -2.01 13.90 -16.37
CA SER A 64 -1.49 15.27 -16.38
C SER A 64 -1.73 15.96 -15.04
N PHE A 65 -0.70 16.59 -14.49
CA PHE A 65 -0.79 17.40 -13.28
C PHE A 65 -0.95 18.89 -13.61
N THR A 66 -1.97 19.55 -13.07
CA THR A 66 -2.16 21.00 -13.22
C THR A 66 -1.01 21.74 -12.55
N GLY A 67 -0.19 22.45 -13.32
CA GLY A 67 0.98 23.19 -12.82
C GLY A 67 2.34 22.56 -13.12
N ALA A 68 2.39 21.31 -13.61
CA ALA A 68 3.61 20.68 -14.13
C ALA A 68 3.29 19.90 -15.42
N ASN A 69 3.35 20.61 -16.55
CA ASN A 69 3.21 19.99 -17.86
C ASN A 69 4.27 18.90 -18.04
N GLY A 70 3.88 17.75 -18.57
CA GLY A 70 4.80 16.63 -18.83
C GLY A 70 5.02 15.70 -17.64
N TYR A 71 4.20 15.77 -16.59
CA TYR A 71 4.26 14.89 -15.42
C TYR A 71 2.94 14.11 -15.24
N TYR A 72 3.04 12.86 -14.80
CA TYR A 72 1.94 12.23 -14.07
C TYR A 72 2.24 12.26 -12.57
N ALA A 73 1.18 12.21 -11.77
CA ALA A 73 1.29 12.10 -10.33
C ALA A 73 0.45 10.91 -9.84
N ILE A 74 1.07 10.05 -9.03
CA ILE A 74 0.41 8.94 -8.32
C ILE A 74 0.04 9.46 -6.93
N TYR A 75 -1.20 9.24 -6.51
CA TYR A 75 -1.74 9.72 -5.25
C TYR A 75 -2.22 8.56 -4.37
N GLY A 76 -1.91 8.67 -3.09
CA GLY A 76 -2.64 8.06 -1.98
C GLY A 76 -3.22 9.16 -1.10
N LEU A 77 -4.55 9.33 -1.11
CA LEU A 77 -5.28 10.38 -0.41
C LEU A 77 -6.22 9.76 0.64
N ASP A 78 -6.11 10.20 1.89
CA ASP A 78 -7.09 9.88 2.93
C ASP A 78 -8.19 10.95 2.92
N SER A 79 -9.41 10.57 2.57
CA SER A 79 -10.53 11.51 2.47
C SER A 79 -11.00 12.10 3.79
N LYS A 80 -10.66 11.47 4.92
CA LYS A 80 -11.12 11.87 6.26
C LYS A 80 -10.19 12.92 6.86
N SER A 81 -8.88 12.71 6.73
CA SER A 81 -7.88 13.66 7.23
C SER A 81 -7.41 14.67 6.18
N SER A 82 -7.66 14.40 4.90
CA SER A 82 -7.05 15.10 3.75
C SER A 82 -5.53 14.95 3.68
N ASP A 83 -4.96 13.96 4.37
CA ASP A 83 -3.54 13.63 4.24
C ASP A 83 -3.28 13.03 2.85
N VAL A 84 -2.11 13.32 2.29
CA VAL A 84 -1.76 12.87 0.94
C VAL A 84 -0.32 12.43 0.85
N VAL A 85 -0.07 11.34 0.14
CA VAL A 85 1.24 11.01 -0.41
C VAL A 85 1.12 11.11 -1.92
N ALA A 86 2.00 11.90 -2.54
CA ALA A 86 2.05 12.04 -3.98
C ALA A 86 3.45 11.72 -4.52
N LEU A 87 3.51 11.02 -5.65
CA LEU A 87 4.72 10.70 -6.38
C LEU A 87 4.62 11.28 -7.78
N ALA A 88 5.44 12.27 -8.11
CA ALA A 88 5.46 12.91 -9.42
C ALA A 88 6.67 12.44 -10.23
N LEU A 89 6.43 11.98 -11.46
CA LEU A 89 7.48 11.64 -12.42
C LEU A 89 7.13 12.16 -13.82
N PRO A 90 8.14 12.39 -14.69
CA PRO A 90 7.88 12.72 -16.08
C PRO A 90 6.97 11.69 -16.75
N ASN A 91 6.07 12.13 -17.63
CA ASN A 91 5.13 11.26 -18.31
C ASN A 91 5.78 10.25 -19.27
N THR A 92 7.02 10.53 -19.67
CA THR A 92 7.93 9.66 -20.41
C THR A 92 8.52 8.52 -19.56
N ALA A 93 8.35 8.53 -18.23
CA ALA A 93 8.81 7.44 -17.39
C ALA A 93 8.10 6.14 -17.77
N VAL A 94 8.88 5.07 -17.92
CA VAL A 94 8.45 3.72 -18.26
C VAL A 94 8.71 2.80 -17.06
N GLU A 95 8.57 1.49 -17.23
CA GLU A 95 8.95 0.54 -16.19
C GLU A 95 10.45 0.69 -15.85
N GLY A 96 10.77 0.75 -14.56
CA GLY A 96 12.11 1.05 -14.09
C GLY A 96 12.17 1.64 -12.68
N THR A 97 13.38 1.87 -12.19
CA THR A 97 13.64 2.49 -10.88
C THR A 97 14.21 3.88 -11.07
N TYR A 98 13.58 4.85 -10.42
CA TYR A 98 13.86 6.27 -10.54
C TYR A 98 14.31 6.83 -9.20
N PRO A 99 15.50 7.43 -9.10
CA PRO A 99 15.89 8.14 -7.89
C PRO A 99 15.04 9.40 -7.73
N LEU A 100 14.63 9.65 -6.48
CA LEU A 100 14.01 10.91 -6.12
C LEU A 100 15.04 12.04 -6.17
N SER A 101 14.62 13.16 -6.74
CA SER A 101 15.44 14.32 -7.06
C SER A 101 14.53 15.54 -7.27
N ASN A 102 15.05 16.59 -7.89
CA ASN A 102 14.22 17.71 -8.38
C ASN A 102 13.41 17.34 -9.64
N VAL A 103 13.65 16.17 -10.23
CA VAL A 103 12.90 15.67 -11.39
C VAL A 103 11.82 14.70 -10.94
N ASN A 104 12.16 13.66 -10.19
CA ASN A 104 11.18 12.71 -9.64
C ASN A 104 10.94 13.07 -8.18
N ILE A 105 9.72 13.42 -7.79
CA ILE A 105 9.45 14.08 -6.52
C ILE A 105 8.49 13.23 -5.68
N GLY A 106 8.80 13.08 -4.40
CA GLY A 106 7.89 12.56 -3.39
C GLY A 106 7.39 13.70 -2.50
N ILE A 107 6.08 13.77 -2.32
CA ILE A 107 5.39 14.78 -1.50
C ILE A 107 4.56 14.06 -0.45
N LEU A 108 4.53 14.63 0.75
CA LEU A 108 3.66 14.19 1.84
C LEU A 108 3.01 15.43 2.46
N THR A 109 1.69 15.45 2.56
CA THR A 109 0.99 16.30 3.52
C THR A 109 0.44 15.39 4.61
N LEU A 110 0.81 15.65 5.86
CA LEU A 110 0.37 14.89 7.03
C LEU A 110 0.04 15.85 8.16
N ASP A 111 -1.15 15.77 8.73
CA ASP A 111 -1.58 16.62 9.84
C ASP A 111 -1.41 18.13 9.53
N LYS A 112 -1.64 18.53 8.27
CA LYS A 112 -1.46 19.90 7.74
C LYS A 112 0.00 20.38 7.69
N GLU A 113 0.97 19.48 7.82
CA GLU A 113 2.38 19.75 7.55
C GLU A 113 2.77 19.21 6.18
N ASP A 114 3.49 20.02 5.39
CA ASP A 114 3.97 19.64 4.07
C ASP A 114 5.44 19.24 4.10
N PHE A 115 5.75 18.12 3.46
CA PHE A 115 7.09 17.58 3.30
C PHE A 115 7.34 17.26 1.82
N SER A 116 8.57 17.46 1.37
CA SER A 116 8.98 17.15 0.00
C SER A 116 10.39 16.55 -0.01
N THR A 117 10.65 15.68 -0.98
CA THR A 117 12.01 15.23 -1.27
C THR A 117 12.89 16.34 -1.84
N THR A 118 12.31 17.41 -2.41
CA THR A 118 13.07 18.57 -2.91
C THR A 118 13.72 19.39 -1.79
N ASN A 119 13.32 19.19 -0.54
CA ASN A 119 13.85 19.90 0.63
C ASN A 119 15.04 19.16 1.27
N GLY A 120 15.84 18.45 0.48
CA GLY A 120 16.97 17.63 0.96
C GLY A 120 16.62 16.17 1.26
N GLY A 121 15.47 15.71 0.81
CA GLY A 121 15.08 14.30 0.89
C GLY A 121 15.71 13.44 -0.21
N SER A 122 15.58 12.13 -0.06
CA SER A 122 16.11 11.16 -1.02
C SER A 122 15.32 9.85 -0.94
N GLY A 123 15.41 9.03 -1.99
CA GLY A 123 14.73 7.76 -2.07
C GLY A 123 14.56 7.28 -3.50
N THR A 124 13.66 6.33 -3.70
CA THR A 124 13.39 5.75 -5.01
C THR A 124 11.89 5.52 -5.22
N ILE A 125 11.50 5.56 -6.49
CA ILE A 125 10.22 5.06 -6.99
C ILE A 125 10.54 3.98 -8.03
N THR A 126 9.95 2.81 -7.90
CA THR A 126 10.06 1.73 -8.89
C THR A 126 8.70 1.50 -9.52
N ILE A 127 8.63 1.61 -10.84
CA ILE A 127 7.46 1.25 -11.64
C ILE A 127 7.69 -0.17 -12.15
N THR A 128 6.89 -1.10 -11.64
CA THR A 128 6.98 -2.52 -12.03
C THR A 128 6.11 -2.83 -13.24
N LYS A 129 5.01 -2.08 -13.42
CA LYS A 129 4.14 -2.22 -14.59
C LYS A 129 3.51 -0.89 -14.95
N LYS A 130 3.48 -0.53 -16.24
CA LYS A 130 2.75 0.64 -16.73
C LYS A 130 2.03 0.32 -18.04
N THR A 131 0.74 0.64 -18.09
CA THR A 131 -0.07 0.63 -19.32
C THR A 131 -0.70 2.01 -19.53
N ALA A 132 -1.57 2.16 -20.54
CA ALA A 132 -2.31 3.40 -20.76
C ALA A 132 -3.27 3.76 -19.60
N THR A 133 -3.78 2.78 -18.86
CA THR A 133 -4.84 2.97 -17.85
C THR A 133 -4.45 2.50 -16.46
N TYR A 134 -3.22 2.01 -16.27
CA TYR A 134 -2.85 1.27 -15.08
C TYR A 134 -1.36 1.41 -14.76
N MET A 135 -1.03 1.46 -13.46
CA MET A 135 0.35 1.49 -12.99
C MET A 135 0.51 0.77 -11.65
N THR A 136 1.57 -0.02 -11.52
CA THR A 136 1.97 -0.62 -10.24
C THR A 136 3.43 -0.40 -9.93
N GLY A 137 3.76 -0.35 -8.65
CA GLY A 137 5.14 -0.21 -8.23
C GLY A 137 5.31 -0.09 -6.73
N THR A 138 6.53 0.29 -6.36
CA THR A 138 6.95 0.49 -4.98
C THR A 138 7.68 1.81 -4.83
N PHE A 139 7.80 2.29 -3.59
CA PHE A 139 8.59 3.47 -3.28
C PHE A 139 9.10 3.43 -1.84
N SER A 140 10.18 4.15 -1.60
CA SER A 140 10.68 4.44 -0.25
C SER A 140 11.48 5.72 -0.29
N PHE A 141 11.22 6.63 0.64
CA PHE A 141 11.93 7.90 0.69
C PHE A 141 11.92 8.58 2.05
N THR A 142 12.80 9.57 2.16
CA THR A 142 12.77 10.57 3.23
C THR A 142 12.35 11.90 2.62
N ALA A 143 11.49 12.63 3.32
CA ALA A 143 11.06 13.96 2.93
C ALA A 143 11.20 14.92 4.11
N PHE A 144 11.44 16.17 3.80
CA PHE A 144 11.64 17.22 4.79
C PHE A 144 10.65 18.35 4.57
N ASP A 145 10.32 19.05 5.65
CA ASP A 145 9.57 20.30 5.56
C ASP A 145 10.39 21.39 4.86
N ALA A 146 9.76 22.53 4.57
CA ALA A 146 10.43 23.63 3.87
C ALA A 146 11.64 24.20 4.63
N THR A 147 11.71 23.99 5.96
CA THR A 147 12.86 24.41 6.78
C THR A 147 14.02 23.41 6.76
N GLY A 148 13.79 22.18 6.30
CA GLY A 148 14.76 21.09 6.35
C GLY A 148 14.96 20.49 7.75
N LEU A 149 14.20 20.93 8.76
CA LEU A 149 14.40 20.53 10.15
C LEU A 149 13.50 19.36 10.55
N LYS A 150 12.30 19.26 9.97
CA LYS A 150 11.38 18.16 10.23
C LYS A 150 11.51 17.13 9.13
N LYS A 151 11.65 15.86 9.53
CA LYS A 151 11.84 14.73 8.62
C LYS A 151 10.72 13.72 8.79
N ARG A 152 10.24 13.17 7.68
CA ARG A 152 9.39 11.97 7.62
C ARG A 152 10.09 10.89 6.82
N THR A 153 9.94 9.64 7.28
CA THR A 153 10.52 8.47 6.62
C THR A 153 9.39 7.57 6.12
N LEU A 154 9.30 7.44 4.80
CA LEU A 154 8.30 6.62 4.10
C LEU A 154 8.96 5.32 3.62
N THR A 155 8.48 4.20 4.13
CA THR A 155 9.04 2.86 3.86
C THR A 155 7.96 1.87 3.48
N ALA A 156 8.34 0.78 2.82
CA ALA A 156 7.41 -0.26 2.38
C ALA A 156 6.23 0.29 1.55
N GLY A 157 6.48 1.34 0.76
CA GLY A 157 5.48 1.96 -0.08
C GLY A 157 5.15 1.06 -1.27
N THR A 158 3.87 0.82 -1.52
CA THR A 158 3.38 0.15 -2.73
C THR A 158 2.19 0.91 -3.31
N PHE A 159 2.07 0.87 -4.63
CA PHE A 159 0.92 1.42 -5.32
C PHE A 159 0.48 0.46 -6.43
N ASN A 160 -0.82 0.41 -6.60
CA ASN A 160 -1.52 -0.23 -7.69
C ASN A 160 -2.70 0.67 -8.05
N VAL A 161 -2.59 1.42 -9.14
CA VAL A 161 -3.49 2.54 -9.42
C VAL A 161 -3.98 2.52 -10.86
N ASN A 162 -5.22 2.99 -11.04
CA ASN A 162 -5.72 3.36 -12.35
C ASN A 162 -5.22 4.75 -12.73
N ILE A 163 -4.79 4.90 -13.98
CA ILE A 163 -4.45 6.19 -14.58
C ILE A 163 -5.74 6.80 -15.12
N ARG A 164 -5.98 8.07 -14.77
CA ARG A 164 -7.16 8.84 -15.15
C ARG A 164 -6.77 10.10 -15.93
#